data_AF-A0A8G2F6F6-F1
#
_entry.id   AF-A0A8G2F6F6-F1
#
_cell.length_a   1.000
_cell.length_b   1.000
_cell.length_c   1.000
_cell.angle_alpha   90.00
_cell.angle_beta   90.00
_cell.angle_gamma   90.00
#
_symmetry.space_group_name_H-M   'P 1'
#
loop_
_entity.id
_entity.type
_entity.pdbx_description
1 polymer ?
#
loop_
_entity_poly.entity_id
_entity_poly.type
_entity_poly.pdbx_seq_one_letter_code
_entity_poly.pdbx_strand_id
1 'polypeptide(L)'
;MLTTIETIYSILNTWLNVGQNFTADVKEYAETVLGVCTLSELEQLIIDSDNPDIEPFFEYIIFPDETLLHTLEPTLGTPLSCKDVASLKSRLVTESPRIILHEAEYVCSLPVPEWMWTDFIARLHLKDKTVSILTASSPALTDSLSMETRSYLRTANIPDSPFLHTALLHFFMTTLPHDPLFRSMLSTWVEVLTSIPAKHRHTKTAPIEYLEKRRRRLYKAIFDANEFAKKLQRFNMETLMLSGDLPPAINIDDARKQIRIIDRLAIALFQKNVGAIEELEDRAWGDFCDYRRNLMLLPAVADT
;
A
#
# COMPACT_ATOMS: atom_id res chain seq x y z
N MET A 1 -26.02 18.12 -13.90
CA MET A 1 -24.85 17.23 -13.72
C MET A 1 -24.03 17.79 -12.58
N LEU A 2 -23.77 17.00 -11.54
CA LEU A 2 -22.84 17.38 -10.48
C LEU A 2 -21.43 17.46 -11.08
N THR A 3 -20.63 18.45 -10.67
CA THR A 3 -19.21 18.50 -11.08
C THR A 3 -18.45 17.37 -10.38
N THR A 4 -17.27 16.99 -10.89
CA THR A 4 -16.42 15.98 -10.25
C THR A 4 -16.14 16.28 -8.78
N ILE A 5 -15.95 17.56 -8.44
CA ILE A 5 -15.73 18.02 -7.05
C ILE A 5 -16.99 17.82 -6.20
N GLU A 6 -18.18 18.12 -6.72
CA GLU A 6 -19.44 17.88 -6.01
C GLU A 6 -19.63 16.40 -5.69
N THR A 7 -19.34 15.53 -6.64
CA THR A 7 -19.48 14.08 -6.46
C THR A 7 -18.51 13.58 -5.39
N ILE A 8 -17.25 14.00 -5.43
CA ILE A 8 -16.24 13.63 -4.42
C ILE A 8 -16.66 14.15 -3.05
N TYR A 9 -17.07 15.42 -2.96
CA TYR A 9 -17.56 16.00 -1.71
C TYR A 9 -18.74 15.21 -1.13
N SER A 10 -19.71 14.84 -1.98
CA SER A 10 -20.85 14.02 -1.58
C SER A 10 -20.43 12.63 -1.08
N ILE A 11 -19.46 11.97 -1.74
CA ILE A 11 -18.90 10.69 -1.30
C ILE A 11 -18.24 10.85 0.07
N LEU A 12 -17.40 11.87 0.26
CA LEU A 12 -16.73 12.14 1.54
C LEU A 12 -17.74 12.40 2.66
N ASN A 13 -18.74 13.24 2.42
CA ASN A 13 -19.76 13.54 3.41
C ASN A 13 -20.60 12.29 3.73
N THR A 14 -20.91 11.47 2.73
CA THR A 14 -21.62 10.20 2.95
C THR A 14 -20.78 9.26 3.80
N TRP A 15 -19.48 9.12 3.50
CA TRP A 15 -18.57 8.28 4.28
C TRP A 15 -18.45 8.74 5.75
N LEU A 16 -18.34 10.05 5.99
CA LEU A 16 -18.34 10.62 7.34
C LEU A 16 -19.65 10.37 8.11
N ASN A 17 -20.79 10.42 7.41
CA ASN A 17 -22.12 10.22 7.99
C ASN A 17 -22.53 8.75 8.15
N VAL A 18 -22.01 7.85 7.31
CA VAL A 18 -22.11 6.40 7.58
C VAL A 18 -21.42 6.10 8.91
N GLY A 19 -20.34 6.83 9.19
CA GLY A 19 -19.66 6.84 10.46
C GLY A 19 -18.62 5.73 10.58
N GLN A 20 -17.76 5.88 11.58
CA GLN A 20 -16.71 4.93 11.91
C GLN A 20 -17.08 4.19 13.19
N ASN A 21 -16.72 2.90 13.24
CA ASN A 21 -16.91 2.12 14.45
C ASN A 21 -15.88 2.57 15.49
N PHE A 22 -16.33 2.76 16.72
CA PHE A 22 -15.46 2.95 17.88
C PHE A 22 -14.87 1.58 18.26
N THR A 23 -13.85 1.15 17.50
CA THR A 23 -13.23 -0.16 17.66
C THR A 23 -12.52 -0.28 19.00
N ALA A 24 -12.16 -1.51 19.39
CA ALA A 24 -11.40 -1.76 20.61
C ALA A 24 -10.12 -0.90 20.69
N ASP A 25 -9.41 -0.76 19.57
CA ASP A 25 -8.18 0.03 19.50
C ASP A 25 -8.45 1.54 19.65
N VAL A 26 -9.52 2.07 19.04
CA VAL A 26 -9.92 3.48 19.21
C VAL A 26 -10.30 3.75 20.67
N LYS A 27 -11.02 2.81 21.28
CA LYS A 27 -11.43 2.88 22.68
C LYS A 27 -10.23 2.81 23.62
N GLU A 28 -9.31 1.87 23.40
CA GLU A 28 -8.08 1.76 24.19
C GLU A 28 -7.26 3.05 24.09
N TYR A 29 -7.14 3.64 22.89
CA TYR A 29 -6.48 4.94 22.73
C TYR A 29 -7.20 6.04 23.51
N ALA A 30 -8.52 6.15 23.39
CA ALA A 30 -9.30 7.16 24.10
C ALA A 30 -9.18 7.01 25.63
N GLU A 31 -9.21 5.78 26.14
CA GLU A 31 -9.08 5.49 27.57
C GLU A 31 -7.67 5.78 28.09
N THR A 32 -6.63 5.39 27.35
CA THR A 32 -5.24 5.48 27.82
C THR A 32 -4.61 6.85 27.62
N VAL A 33 -4.91 7.52 26.51
CA VAL A 33 -4.30 8.80 26.14
C VAL A 33 -5.19 9.97 26.51
N LEU A 34 -6.49 9.90 26.16
CA LEU A 34 -7.42 11.01 26.42
C LEU A 34 -8.07 10.94 27.81
N GLY A 35 -7.96 9.79 28.50
CA GLY A 35 -8.62 9.56 29.78
C GLY A 35 -10.14 9.47 29.66
N VAL A 36 -10.64 9.09 28.49
CA VAL A 36 -12.07 9.08 28.14
C VAL A 36 -12.56 7.64 28.03
N CYS A 37 -13.61 7.28 28.78
CA CYS A 37 -14.15 5.93 28.81
C CYS A 37 -15.46 5.77 28.03
N THR A 38 -16.08 6.88 27.62
CA THR A 38 -17.36 6.89 26.91
C THR A 38 -17.39 7.91 25.76
N LEU A 39 -18.22 7.66 24.74
CA LEU A 39 -18.44 8.63 23.66
C LEU A 39 -18.97 9.99 24.14
N SER A 40 -19.74 10.04 25.24
CA SER A 40 -20.26 11.30 25.78
C SER A 40 -19.17 12.17 26.41
N GLU A 41 -18.20 11.54 27.08
CA GLU A 41 -17.02 12.23 27.63
C GLU A 41 -16.11 12.72 26.49
N LEU A 42 -16.00 11.94 25.42
CA LEU A 42 -15.22 12.31 24.23
C LEU A 42 -15.77 13.58 23.57
N GLU A 43 -17.09 13.67 23.42
CA GLU A 43 -17.74 14.85 22.83
C GLU A 43 -17.46 16.11 23.65
N GLN A 44 -17.54 16.02 24.98
CA GLN A 44 -17.21 17.14 25.88
C GLN A 44 -15.74 17.53 25.78
N LEU A 45 -14.83 16.56 25.79
CA LEU A 45 -13.39 16.82 25.69
C LEU A 45 -13.04 17.56 24.39
N ILE A 46 -13.65 17.17 23.27
CA ILE A 46 -13.39 17.77 21.97
C ILE A 46 -13.94 19.20 21.87
N ILE A 47 -15.05 19.50 22.53
CA ILE A 47 -15.63 20.85 22.55
C ILE A 47 -14.78 21.80 23.41
N ASP A 48 -14.26 21.32 24.54
CA ASP A 48 -13.72 22.17 25.60
C ASP A 48 -12.19 22.34 25.58
N SER A 49 -11.43 21.55 24.80
CA SER A 49 -9.98 21.48 24.99
C SER A 49 -9.11 21.86 23.79
N ASP A 50 -8.07 22.66 24.07
CA ASP A 50 -6.84 22.76 23.28
C ASP A 50 -5.89 21.58 23.58
N ASN A 51 -6.44 20.37 23.76
CA ASN A 51 -5.63 19.20 24.12
C ASN A 51 -4.80 18.75 22.90
N PRO A 52 -3.45 18.76 22.95
CA PRO A 52 -2.61 18.32 21.84
C PRO A 52 -2.83 16.85 21.46
N ASP A 53 -3.32 16.02 22.38
CA ASP A 53 -3.55 14.59 22.15
C ASP A 53 -4.83 14.32 21.32
N ILE A 54 -5.67 15.33 21.07
CA ILE A 54 -6.84 15.23 20.19
C ILE A 54 -6.41 15.09 18.73
N GLU A 55 -5.28 15.69 18.33
CA GLU A 55 -4.83 15.66 16.95
C GLU A 55 -4.53 14.23 16.46
N PRO A 56 -3.71 13.44 17.16
CA PRO A 56 -3.49 12.04 16.80
C PRO A 56 -4.76 11.18 16.89
N PHE A 57 -5.70 11.50 17.79
CA PHE A 57 -6.99 10.81 17.84
C PHE A 57 -7.77 10.98 16.53
N PHE A 58 -7.92 12.22 16.05
CA PHE A 58 -8.60 12.49 14.78
C PHE A 58 -7.86 11.89 13.59
N GLU A 59 -6.53 11.86 13.58
CA GLU A 59 -5.78 11.16 12.55
C GLU A 59 -6.06 9.65 12.51
N TYR A 60 -6.34 9.07 13.67
CA TYR A 60 -6.64 7.65 13.82
C TYR A 60 -8.05 7.32 13.33
N ILE A 61 -9.06 8.13 13.69
CA ILE A 61 -10.45 7.90 13.28
C ILE A 61 -10.78 8.44 11.88
N ILE A 62 -10.04 9.43 11.37
CA ILE A 62 -10.20 10.03 10.04
C ILE A 62 -9.02 9.61 9.16
N PHE A 63 -8.87 8.29 8.99
CA PHE A 63 -7.95 7.72 8.02
C PHE A 63 -8.73 7.20 6.81
N PRO A 64 -8.34 7.53 5.55
CA PRO A 64 -9.00 6.99 4.37
C PRO A 64 -8.86 5.46 4.31
N ASP A 65 -9.96 4.75 4.46
CA ASP A 65 -9.98 3.29 4.38
C ASP A 65 -10.09 2.81 2.93
N GLU A 66 -9.87 1.52 2.71
CA GLU A 66 -10.00 0.91 1.37
C GLU A 66 -11.39 1.12 0.79
N THR A 67 -12.44 1.10 1.62
CA THR A 67 -13.83 1.33 1.20
C THR A 67 -14.02 2.70 0.59
N LEU A 68 -13.54 3.76 1.25
CA LEU A 68 -13.58 5.12 0.72
C LEU A 68 -12.80 5.22 -0.60
N LEU A 69 -11.58 4.69 -0.64
CA LEU A 69 -10.74 4.76 -1.83
C LEU A 69 -11.41 4.06 -3.03
N HIS A 70 -11.96 2.86 -2.84
CA HIS A 70 -12.71 2.15 -3.88
C HIS A 70 -13.95 2.92 -4.35
N THR A 71 -14.63 3.60 -3.44
CA THR A 71 -15.82 4.40 -3.75
C THR A 71 -15.49 5.64 -4.59
N LEU A 72 -14.30 6.22 -4.37
CA LEU A 72 -13.82 7.36 -5.13
C LEU A 72 -13.33 7.00 -6.53
N GLU A 73 -12.75 5.81 -6.74
CA GLU A 73 -12.10 5.43 -8.01
C GLU A 73 -12.95 5.65 -9.28
N PRO A 74 -14.25 5.32 -9.33
CA PRO A 74 -15.09 5.58 -10.51
C PRO A 74 -15.16 7.07 -10.89
N THR A 75 -15.00 7.96 -9.92
CA THR A 75 -15.07 9.42 -10.10
C THR A 75 -13.71 10.00 -10.51
N LEU A 76 -12.61 9.30 -10.19
CA LEU A 76 -11.23 9.75 -10.39
C LEU A 76 -10.63 9.33 -11.75
N GLY A 77 -11.46 9.16 -12.78
CA GLY A 77 -11.02 8.77 -14.12
C GLY A 77 -9.91 9.66 -14.70
N THR A 78 -9.88 10.94 -14.29
CA THR A 78 -8.77 11.86 -14.52
C THR A 78 -8.26 12.45 -13.21
N PRO A 79 -6.94 12.67 -13.07
CA PRO A 79 -6.35 13.30 -11.88
C PRO A 79 -6.89 14.73 -11.70
N LEU A 80 -7.12 15.11 -10.45
CA LEU A 80 -7.57 16.46 -10.11
C LEU A 80 -6.43 17.47 -10.24
N SER A 81 -6.76 18.69 -10.68
CA SER A 81 -5.79 19.78 -10.68
C SER A 81 -5.56 20.31 -9.26
N CYS A 82 -4.47 21.05 -9.04
CA CYS A 82 -4.24 21.74 -7.77
C CYS A 82 -5.39 22.70 -7.40
N LYS A 83 -6.06 23.29 -8.40
CA LYS A 83 -7.21 24.18 -8.19
C LYS A 83 -8.43 23.40 -7.70
N ASP A 84 -8.67 22.22 -8.26
CA ASP A 84 -9.81 21.39 -7.85
C ASP A 84 -9.62 20.87 -6.42
N VAL A 85 -8.40 20.42 -6.09
CA VAL A 85 -8.04 19.98 -4.74
C VAL A 85 -8.17 21.12 -3.73
N ALA A 86 -7.71 22.33 -4.08
CA ALA A 86 -7.87 23.51 -3.22
C ALA A 86 -9.34 23.90 -3.03
N SER A 87 -10.16 23.75 -4.08
CA SER A 87 -11.60 24.03 -4.03
C SER A 87 -12.33 23.00 -3.16
N LEU A 88 -11.99 21.72 -3.27
CA LEU A 88 -12.50 20.65 -2.41
C LEU A 88 -12.14 20.91 -0.94
N LYS A 89 -10.87 21.25 -0.67
CA LYS A 89 -10.42 21.60 0.69
C LYS A 89 -11.20 22.79 1.26
N SER A 90 -11.27 23.90 0.52
CA SER A 90 -11.98 25.10 0.94
C SER A 90 -13.43 24.79 1.31
N ARG A 91 -14.07 23.91 0.54
CA ARG A 91 -15.43 23.49 0.81
C ARG A 91 -15.56 22.64 2.08
N LEU A 92 -14.69 21.64 2.28
CA LEU A 92 -14.70 20.84 3.50
C LEU A 92 -14.49 21.70 4.76
N VAL A 93 -13.65 22.73 4.66
CA VAL A 93 -13.46 23.72 5.74
C VAL A 93 -14.72 24.57 5.95
N THR A 94 -15.31 25.08 4.88
CA THR A 94 -16.46 26.01 4.95
C THR A 94 -17.73 25.30 5.44
N GLU A 95 -17.99 24.10 4.96
CA GLU A 95 -19.18 23.31 5.34
C GLU A 95 -18.96 22.52 6.64
N SER A 96 -17.70 22.34 7.07
CA SER A 96 -17.30 21.71 8.33
C SER A 96 -18.09 20.43 8.64
N PRO A 97 -18.01 19.40 7.78
CA PRO A 97 -18.77 18.19 7.97
C PRO A 97 -18.38 17.51 9.29
N ARG A 98 -19.33 16.73 9.83
CA ARG A 98 -19.16 16.02 11.09
C ARG A 98 -18.92 14.55 10.80
N ILE A 99 -18.03 13.93 11.57
CA ILE A 99 -17.85 12.49 11.58
C ILE A 99 -18.81 11.87 12.60
N ILE A 100 -19.43 10.75 12.24
CA ILE A 100 -20.24 9.97 13.15
C ILE A 100 -19.40 8.81 13.71
N LEU A 101 -19.40 8.62 15.02
CA LEU A 101 -18.79 7.48 15.70
C LEU A 101 -19.87 6.60 16.32
N HIS A 102 -19.74 5.28 16.16
CA HIS A 102 -20.68 4.30 16.69
C HIS A 102 -20.03 3.44 17.79
N GLU A 103 -20.63 3.40 18.98
CA GLU A 103 -20.28 2.49 20.07
C GLU A 103 -21.55 1.75 20.53
N ALA A 104 -21.73 0.50 20.08
CA ALA A 104 -22.94 -0.29 20.34
C ALA A 104 -24.23 0.45 19.95
N GLU A 105 -25.05 0.88 20.92
CA GLU A 105 -26.29 1.64 20.67
C GLU A 105 -26.09 3.17 20.72
N TYR A 106 -24.88 3.63 21.02
CA TYR A 106 -24.53 5.04 21.15
C TYR A 106 -23.90 5.58 19.88
N VAL A 107 -24.29 6.81 19.54
CA VAL A 107 -23.80 7.54 18.38
C VAL A 107 -23.32 8.90 18.83
N CYS A 108 -22.10 9.27 18.47
CA CYS A 108 -21.54 10.60 18.71
C CYS A 108 -21.24 11.27 17.37
N SER A 109 -21.51 12.58 17.27
CA SER A 109 -21.21 13.36 16.08
C SER A 109 -20.17 14.42 16.43
N LEU A 110 -18.98 14.33 15.84
CA LEU A 110 -17.87 15.21 16.13
C LEU A 110 -17.59 16.12 14.93
N PRO A 111 -17.39 17.43 15.14
CA PRO A 111 -16.93 18.29 14.05
C PRO A 111 -15.51 17.88 13.65
N VAL A 112 -15.25 17.77 12.35
CA VAL A 112 -13.89 17.52 11.88
C VAL A 112 -13.09 18.84 11.90
N PRO A 113 -11.96 18.90 12.61
CA PRO A 113 -11.17 20.13 12.69
C PRO A 113 -10.61 20.57 11.33
N GLU A 114 -10.49 21.89 11.13
CA GLU A 114 -10.00 22.46 9.87
C GLU A 114 -8.61 21.93 9.47
N TRP A 115 -7.72 21.79 10.45
CA TRP A 115 -6.33 21.38 10.24
C TRP A 115 -6.23 19.98 9.60
N MET A 116 -7.15 19.07 9.94
CA MET A 116 -7.14 17.67 9.50
C MET A 116 -7.31 17.51 7.98
N TRP A 117 -8.02 18.44 7.34
CA TRP A 117 -8.34 18.32 5.92
C TRP A 117 -7.12 18.35 5.00
N THR A 118 -6.03 18.99 5.44
CA THR A 118 -4.81 19.06 4.62
C THR A 118 -4.21 17.67 4.41
N ASP A 119 -3.99 16.95 5.51
CA ASP A 119 -3.34 15.65 5.48
C ASP A 119 -4.30 14.56 5.02
N PHE A 120 -5.58 14.65 5.39
CA PHE A 120 -6.61 13.74 4.88
C PHE A 120 -6.69 13.78 3.35
N ILE A 121 -6.80 14.96 2.74
CA ILE A 121 -6.87 15.10 1.28
C ILE A 121 -5.55 14.65 0.62
N ALA A 122 -4.40 14.89 1.26
CA ALA A 122 -3.12 14.42 0.75
C ALA A 122 -3.08 12.88 0.69
N ARG A 123 -3.59 12.19 1.73
CA ARG A 123 -3.71 10.72 1.82
C ARG A 123 -4.68 10.11 0.81
N LEU A 124 -5.59 10.90 0.21
CA LEU A 124 -6.47 10.44 -0.87
C LEU A 124 -5.78 10.35 -2.25
N HIS A 125 -4.57 10.91 -2.39
CA HIS A 125 -3.79 10.85 -3.64
C HIS A 125 -4.57 11.29 -4.90
N LEU A 126 -5.45 12.28 -4.75
CA LEU A 126 -6.38 12.77 -5.79
C LEU A 126 -5.71 13.32 -7.06
N LYS A 127 -4.44 13.70 -6.97
CA LYS A 127 -3.63 14.24 -8.06
C LYS A 127 -2.79 13.18 -8.78
N ASP A 128 -2.76 11.96 -8.26
CA ASP A 128 -1.93 10.88 -8.81
C ASP A 128 -2.37 10.51 -10.22
N LYS A 129 -1.40 10.37 -11.12
CA LYS A 129 -1.64 10.15 -12.55
C LYS A 129 -1.48 8.70 -12.96
N THR A 130 -1.00 7.82 -12.08
CA THR A 130 -0.57 6.46 -12.39
C THR A 130 -1.65 5.70 -13.16
N VAL A 131 -2.87 5.66 -12.60
CA VAL A 131 -4.01 4.97 -13.24
C VAL A 131 -4.36 5.62 -14.57
N SER A 132 -4.47 6.95 -14.63
CA SER A 132 -4.83 7.66 -15.88
C SER A 132 -3.83 7.44 -17.02
N ILE A 133 -2.54 7.27 -16.69
CA ILE A 133 -1.48 6.99 -17.66
C ILE A 133 -1.59 5.55 -18.17
N LEU A 134 -1.91 4.60 -17.30
CA LEU A 134 -2.23 3.22 -17.72
C LEU A 134 -3.47 3.19 -18.61
N THR A 135 -4.53 3.92 -18.27
CA THR A 135 -5.75 4.05 -19.09
C THR A 135 -5.45 4.61 -20.48
N ALA A 136 -4.68 5.71 -20.54
CA ALA A 136 -4.32 6.34 -21.80
C ALA A 136 -3.43 5.43 -22.67
N SER A 137 -2.55 4.64 -22.06
CA SER A 137 -1.62 3.77 -22.77
C SER A 137 -2.26 2.44 -23.21
N SER A 138 -3.20 1.91 -22.42
CA SER A 138 -3.94 0.68 -22.73
C SER A 138 -5.34 0.71 -22.09
N PRO A 139 -6.35 1.20 -22.83
CA PRO A 139 -7.73 1.24 -22.35
C PRO A 139 -8.27 -0.16 -22.01
N ALA A 140 -8.01 -1.15 -22.88
CA ALA A 140 -8.48 -2.53 -22.69
C ALA A 140 -7.92 -3.19 -21.42
N LEU A 141 -6.66 -2.90 -21.07
CA LEU A 141 -6.09 -3.36 -19.81
C LEU A 141 -6.81 -2.73 -18.63
N THR A 142 -7.07 -1.43 -18.69
CA THR A 142 -7.66 -0.70 -17.56
C THR A 142 -9.06 -1.19 -17.25
N ASP A 143 -9.88 -1.45 -18.28
CA ASP A 143 -11.23 -2.00 -18.10
C ASP A 143 -11.23 -3.36 -17.38
N SER A 144 -10.12 -4.11 -17.48
CA SER A 144 -9.93 -5.37 -16.75
C SER A 144 -9.40 -5.21 -15.31
N LEU A 145 -8.90 -4.03 -14.93
CA LEU A 145 -8.38 -3.79 -13.58
C LEU A 145 -9.51 -3.65 -12.57
N SER A 146 -9.45 -4.44 -11.50
CA SER A 146 -10.34 -4.29 -10.36
C SER A 146 -10.21 -2.90 -9.72
N MET A 147 -11.29 -2.42 -9.10
CA MET A 147 -11.27 -1.15 -8.36
C MET A 147 -10.18 -1.12 -7.30
N GLU A 148 -9.92 -2.27 -6.69
CA GLU A 148 -8.86 -2.46 -5.71
C GLU A 148 -7.45 -2.30 -6.29
N THR A 149 -7.22 -2.77 -7.51
CA THR A 149 -5.93 -2.56 -8.16
C THR A 149 -5.73 -1.07 -8.48
N ARG A 150 -6.81 -0.38 -8.88
CA ARG A 150 -6.77 1.06 -9.19
C ARG A 150 -6.49 1.90 -7.95
N SER A 151 -7.21 1.67 -6.85
CA SER A 151 -7.00 2.37 -5.57
C SER A 151 -5.59 2.10 -5.00
N TYR A 152 -5.12 0.85 -5.09
CA TYR A 152 -3.76 0.50 -4.68
C TYR A 152 -2.70 1.25 -5.48
N LEU A 153 -2.81 1.29 -6.81
CA LEU A 153 -1.86 2.02 -7.66
C LEU A 153 -1.87 3.53 -7.41
N ARG A 154 -3.04 4.10 -7.10
CA ARG A 154 -3.19 5.52 -6.79
C ARG A 154 -2.49 5.91 -5.49
N THR A 155 -2.61 5.06 -4.48
CA THR A 155 -2.02 5.28 -3.15
C THR A 155 -0.58 4.77 -3.03
N ALA A 156 -0.11 4.01 -4.01
CA ALA A 156 1.26 3.49 -4.07
C ALA A 156 2.36 4.58 -4.13
N ASN A 157 2.00 5.84 -4.40
CA ASN A 157 2.94 6.97 -4.47
C ASN A 157 4.11 6.70 -5.44
N ILE A 158 3.79 6.13 -6.61
CA ILE A 158 4.78 5.88 -7.66
C ILE A 158 5.26 7.24 -8.19
N PRO A 159 6.57 7.51 -8.21
CA PRO A 159 7.06 8.80 -8.67
C PRO A 159 6.68 9.08 -10.13
N ASP A 160 6.22 10.31 -10.42
CA ASP A 160 5.86 10.76 -11.78
C ASP A 160 7.10 10.73 -12.68
N SER A 161 7.28 9.63 -13.40
CA SER A 161 8.43 9.36 -14.26
C SER A 161 7.98 8.52 -15.45
N PRO A 162 8.22 8.98 -16.70
CA PRO A 162 7.86 8.20 -17.89
C PRO A 162 8.45 6.78 -17.87
N PHE A 163 9.69 6.63 -17.41
CA PHE A 163 10.35 5.33 -17.29
C PHE A 163 9.63 4.39 -16.33
N LEU A 164 9.25 4.87 -15.14
CA LEU A 164 8.55 4.05 -14.14
C LEU A 164 7.15 3.67 -14.62
N HIS A 165 6.45 4.58 -15.32
CA HIS A 165 5.16 4.28 -15.92
C HIS A 165 5.27 3.23 -17.04
N THR A 166 6.30 3.32 -17.90
CA THR A 166 6.57 2.28 -18.90
C THR A 166 6.88 0.93 -18.24
N ALA A 167 7.66 0.93 -17.16
CA ALA A 167 7.99 -0.29 -16.42
C ALA A 167 6.76 -0.92 -15.75
N LEU A 168 5.83 -0.09 -15.25
CA LEU A 168 4.55 -0.53 -14.72
C LEU A 168 3.63 -1.08 -15.82
N LEU A 169 3.52 -0.39 -16.95
CA LEU A 169 2.75 -0.87 -18.11
C LEU A 169 3.28 -2.22 -18.60
N HIS A 170 4.60 -2.36 -18.71
CA HIS A 170 5.24 -3.64 -19.08
C HIS A 170 4.87 -4.77 -18.12
N PHE A 171 4.77 -4.49 -16.82
CA PHE A 171 4.29 -5.47 -15.84
C PHE A 171 2.88 -5.96 -16.15
N PHE A 172 1.95 -5.06 -16.43
CA PHE A 172 0.59 -5.46 -16.76
C PHE A 172 0.45 -6.17 -18.12
N MET A 173 1.35 -5.88 -19.07
CA MET A 173 1.37 -6.57 -20.36
C MET A 173 1.96 -7.99 -20.27
N THR A 174 2.79 -8.24 -19.26
CA THR A 174 3.51 -9.52 -19.09
C THR A 174 2.92 -10.40 -18.00
N THR A 175 2.09 -9.86 -17.12
CA THR A 175 1.47 -10.59 -16.01
C THR A 175 -0.05 -10.61 -16.14
N LEU A 176 -0.66 -11.75 -15.82
CA LEU A 176 -2.10 -11.93 -15.90
C LEU A 176 -2.77 -11.52 -14.57
N PRO A 177 -3.80 -10.66 -14.58
CA PRO A 177 -4.56 -10.31 -13.37
C PRO A 177 -5.20 -11.51 -12.65
N HIS A 178 -5.41 -12.62 -13.35
CA HIS A 178 -5.96 -13.86 -12.80
C HIS A 178 -4.92 -14.80 -12.16
N ASP A 179 -3.63 -14.47 -12.21
CA ASP A 179 -2.60 -15.24 -11.49
C ASP A 179 -2.89 -15.12 -9.97
N PRO A 180 -2.98 -16.23 -9.21
CA PRO A 180 -3.19 -16.17 -7.76
C PRO A 180 -2.10 -15.40 -7.02
N LEU A 181 -0.90 -15.24 -7.60
CA LEU A 181 0.18 -14.43 -7.05
C LEU A 181 0.21 -12.99 -7.58
N PHE A 182 -0.75 -12.58 -8.42
CA PHE A 182 -0.78 -11.28 -9.07
C PHE A 182 -0.61 -10.14 -8.07
N ARG A 183 -1.40 -10.12 -6.98
CA ARG A 183 -1.27 -9.07 -5.94
C ARG A 183 0.11 -9.02 -5.32
N SER A 184 0.67 -10.18 -4.96
CA SER A 184 2.00 -10.26 -4.34
C SER A 184 3.10 -9.81 -5.30
N MET A 185 2.96 -10.13 -6.58
CA MET A 185 3.86 -9.65 -7.64
C MET A 185 3.73 -8.14 -7.84
N LEU A 186 2.50 -7.62 -7.94
CA LEU A 186 2.23 -6.20 -8.09
C LEU A 186 2.76 -5.40 -6.90
N SER A 187 2.51 -5.85 -5.66
CA SER A 187 2.98 -5.15 -4.47
C SER A 187 4.50 -5.11 -4.40
N THR A 188 5.16 -6.25 -4.65
CA THR A 188 6.62 -6.34 -4.71
C THR A 188 7.19 -5.45 -5.81
N TRP A 189 6.54 -5.41 -6.97
CA TRP A 189 6.99 -4.59 -8.10
C TRP A 189 6.84 -3.10 -7.83
N VAL A 190 5.69 -2.67 -7.29
CA VAL A 190 5.46 -1.29 -6.87
C VAL A 190 6.49 -0.85 -5.83
N GLU A 191 6.78 -1.68 -4.82
CA GLU A 191 7.81 -1.37 -3.82
C GLU A 191 9.20 -1.20 -4.45
N VAL A 192 9.52 -1.98 -5.48
CA VAL A 192 10.76 -1.79 -6.25
C VAL A 192 10.76 -0.45 -6.97
N LEU A 193 9.67 -0.10 -7.67
CA LEU A 193 9.57 1.15 -8.42
C LEU A 193 9.67 2.39 -7.50
N THR A 194 9.01 2.35 -6.34
CA THR A 194 9.05 3.45 -5.36
C THR A 194 10.40 3.57 -4.66
N SER A 195 11.13 2.46 -4.51
CA SER A 195 12.47 2.42 -3.91
C SER A 195 13.60 2.94 -4.82
N ILE A 196 13.35 3.19 -6.11
CA ILE A 196 14.38 3.67 -7.05
C ILE A 196 14.66 5.17 -6.80
N PRO A 197 15.92 5.54 -6.44
CA PRO A 197 16.32 6.92 -6.21
C PRO A 197 16.19 7.75 -7.49
N ALA A 198 15.85 9.03 -7.36
CA ALA A 198 15.62 9.94 -8.49
C ALA A 198 16.73 9.90 -9.55
N LYS A 199 18.00 9.87 -9.14
CA LYS A 199 19.18 9.80 -10.02
C LYS A 199 19.26 8.55 -10.92
N HIS A 200 18.54 7.48 -10.58
CA HIS A 200 18.56 6.21 -11.31
C HIS A 200 17.24 5.92 -12.05
N ARG A 201 16.26 6.82 -12.01
CA ARG A 201 14.94 6.65 -12.67
C ARG A 201 14.97 6.76 -14.20
N HIS A 202 16.15 6.89 -14.80
CA HIS A 202 16.33 6.89 -16.26
C HIS A 202 17.16 5.69 -16.74
N THR A 203 17.69 4.89 -15.81
CA THR A 203 18.58 3.77 -16.12
C THR A 203 17.76 2.50 -16.30
N LYS A 204 17.75 1.93 -17.51
CA LYS A 204 16.98 0.71 -17.82
C LYS A 204 17.31 -0.48 -16.94
N THR A 205 18.54 -0.59 -16.43
CA THR A 205 18.98 -1.67 -15.54
C THR A 205 18.62 -1.46 -14.07
N ALA A 206 18.17 -0.26 -13.67
CA ALA A 206 17.90 0.03 -12.27
C ALA A 206 16.84 -0.90 -11.65
N PRO A 207 15.69 -1.21 -12.28
CA PRO A 207 14.70 -2.06 -11.65
C PRO A 207 15.20 -3.49 -11.38
N ILE A 208 15.95 -4.09 -12.32
CA ILE A 208 16.49 -5.43 -12.13
C ILE A 208 17.61 -5.45 -11.09
N GLU A 209 18.46 -4.43 -11.04
CA GLU A 209 19.49 -4.30 -10.00
C GLU A 209 18.87 -4.18 -8.60
N TYR A 210 17.74 -3.47 -8.48
CA TYR A 210 17.00 -3.34 -7.23
C TYR A 210 16.32 -4.65 -6.81
N LEU A 211 15.73 -5.39 -7.76
CA LEU A 211 15.22 -6.74 -7.51
C LEU A 211 16.34 -7.67 -7.02
N GLU A 212 17.48 -7.71 -7.71
CA GLU A 212 18.63 -8.53 -7.30
C GLU A 212 19.19 -8.13 -5.93
N LYS A 213 19.28 -6.82 -5.65
CA LYS A 213 19.71 -6.32 -4.34
C LYS A 213 18.74 -6.72 -3.24
N ARG A 214 17.42 -6.61 -3.46
CA ARG A 214 16.41 -7.07 -2.51
C ARG A 214 16.51 -8.56 -2.27
N ARG A 215 16.63 -9.34 -3.34
CA ARG A 215 16.80 -10.80 -3.27
C ARG A 215 18.02 -11.20 -2.44
N ARG A 216 19.18 -10.59 -2.70
CA ARG A 216 20.42 -10.82 -1.91
C ARG A 216 20.25 -10.51 -0.43
N ARG A 217 19.50 -9.44 -0.08
CA ARG A 217 19.20 -9.10 1.32
C ARG A 217 18.35 -10.18 2.00
N LEU A 218 17.33 -10.70 1.33
CA LEU A 218 16.50 -11.78 1.86
C LEU A 218 17.30 -13.07 2.06
N TYR A 219 18.15 -13.44 1.09
CA TYR A 219 19.06 -14.59 1.23
C TYR A 219 19.99 -14.46 2.43
N LYS A 220 20.64 -13.29 2.59
CA LYS A 220 21.49 -13.03 3.74
C LYS A 220 20.73 -13.16 5.05
N ALA A 221 19.53 -12.59 5.13
CA ALA A 221 18.73 -12.65 6.35
C ALA A 221 18.27 -14.09 6.69
N ILE A 222 17.95 -14.92 5.69
CA ILE A 222 17.67 -16.36 5.89
C ILE A 222 18.92 -17.09 6.39
N PHE A 223 20.08 -16.83 5.79
CA PHE A 223 21.34 -17.43 6.22
C PHE A 223 21.66 -17.07 7.67
N ASP A 224 21.59 -15.78 8.01
CA ASP A 224 21.84 -15.26 9.36
C ASP A 224 20.86 -15.89 10.38
N ALA A 225 19.58 -16.05 10.01
CA ALA A 225 18.57 -16.72 10.85
C ALA A 225 18.87 -18.21 11.09
N ASN A 226 19.31 -18.93 10.05
CA ASN A 226 19.71 -20.34 10.18
C ASN A 226 20.96 -20.51 11.03
N GLU A 227 21.97 -19.64 10.87
CA GLU A 227 23.17 -19.67 11.71
C GLU A 227 22.83 -19.34 13.17
N PHE A 228 21.95 -18.37 13.42
CA PHE A 228 21.44 -18.09 14.77
C PHE A 228 20.72 -19.30 15.37
N ALA A 229 19.87 -19.98 14.60
CA ALA A 229 19.17 -21.20 15.07
C ALA A 229 20.16 -22.32 15.44
N LYS A 230 21.25 -22.51 14.68
CA LYS A 230 22.31 -23.47 15.03
C LYS A 230 23.06 -23.08 16.30
N LYS A 231 23.32 -21.78 16.51
CA LYS A 231 23.93 -21.27 17.74
C LYS A 231 23.02 -21.52 18.95
N LEU A 232 21.71 -21.33 18.79
CA LEU A 232 20.72 -21.57 19.85
C LEU A 232 20.64 -23.04 20.29
N GLN A 233 20.99 -23.98 19.40
CA GLN A 233 21.11 -25.40 19.77
C GLN A 233 22.32 -25.69 20.67
N ARG A 234 23.32 -24.81 20.68
CA ARG A 234 24.59 -24.99 21.43
C ARG A 234 24.70 -24.10 22.67
N PHE A 235 24.07 -22.92 22.63
CA PHE A 235 24.15 -21.91 23.67
C PHE A 235 22.75 -21.46 24.07
N ASN A 236 22.56 -21.14 25.34
CA ASN A 236 21.31 -20.53 25.80
C ASN A 236 21.19 -19.08 25.28
N MET A 237 19.95 -18.56 25.25
CA MET A 237 19.68 -17.22 24.73
C MET A 237 20.48 -16.13 25.46
N GLU A 238 20.64 -16.25 26.77
CA GLU A 238 21.40 -15.30 27.59
C GLU A 238 22.86 -15.19 27.15
N THR A 239 23.53 -16.32 26.88
CA THR A 239 24.91 -16.35 26.40
C THR A 239 25.05 -15.70 25.02
N LEU A 240 24.07 -15.92 24.14
CA LEU A 240 24.06 -15.29 22.81
C LEU A 240 23.87 -13.77 22.90
N MET A 241 22.93 -13.32 23.74
CA MET A 241 22.69 -11.89 23.95
C MET A 241 23.91 -11.19 24.58
N LEU A 242 24.57 -11.81 25.57
CA LEU A 242 25.80 -11.29 26.16
C LEU A 242 26.96 -11.18 25.15
N SER A 243 26.96 -12.05 24.13
CA SER A 243 27.95 -12.03 23.03
C SER A 243 27.59 -11.04 21.92
N GLY A 244 26.46 -10.34 22.03
CA GLY A 244 25.94 -9.42 21.00
C GLY A 244 25.25 -10.11 19.82
N ASP A 245 25.05 -11.44 19.88
CA ASP A 245 24.29 -12.18 18.87
C ASP A 245 22.79 -12.00 19.14
N LEU A 246 22.16 -11.08 18.41
CA LEU A 246 20.73 -10.80 18.52
C LEU A 246 19.91 -11.71 17.59
N PRO A 247 18.70 -12.13 18.01
CA PRO A 247 17.81 -12.90 17.17
C PRO A 247 17.41 -12.11 15.92
N PRO A 248 17.57 -12.66 14.70
CA PRO A 248 17.12 -12.00 13.49
C PRO A 248 15.59 -11.83 13.48
N ALA A 249 15.13 -10.60 13.26
CA ALA A 249 13.70 -10.28 13.12
C ALA A 249 13.19 -10.64 11.71
N ILE A 250 13.18 -11.93 11.37
CA ILE A 250 12.71 -12.42 10.08
C ILE A 250 11.91 -13.72 10.21
N ASN A 251 10.79 -13.78 9.48
CA ASN A 251 10.12 -15.04 9.20
C ASN A 251 10.74 -15.67 7.94
N ILE A 252 11.42 -16.82 8.12
CA ILE A 252 12.13 -17.52 7.05
C ILE A 252 11.17 -17.92 5.92
N ASP A 253 9.95 -18.35 6.23
CA ASP A 253 8.99 -18.80 5.22
C ASP A 253 8.47 -17.66 4.36
N ASP A 254 8.19 -16.50 4.97
CA ASP A 254 7.75 -15.32 4.22
C ASP A 254 8.89 -14.74 3.38
N ALA A 255 10.12 -14.77 3.89
CA ALA A 255 11.31 -14.39 3.12
C ALA A 255 11.51 -15.30 1.90
N ARG A 256 11.33 -16.61 2.05
CA ARG A 256 11.37 -17.59 0.96
C ARG A 256 10.28 -17.31 -0.07
N LYS A 257 9.03 -17.06 0.37
CA LYS A 257 7.92 -16.67 -0.54
C LYS A 257 8.28 -15.41 -1.32
N GLN A 258 8.82 -14.38 -0.67
CA GLN A 258 9.23 -13.14 -1.34
C GLN A 258 10.34 -13.37 -2.38
N ILE A 259 11.34 -14.22 -2.09
CA ILE A 259 12.36 -14.58 -3.08
C ILE A 259 11.72 -15.19 -4.33
N ARG A 260 10.76 -16.11 -4.17
CA ARG A 260 10.05 -16.73 -5.30
C ARG A 260 9.25 -15.73 -6.12
N ILE A 261 8.62 -14.75 -5.47
CA ILE A 261 7.93 -13.64 -6.16
C ILE A 261 8.93 -12.80 -6.96
N ILE A 262 10.09 -12.48 -6.39
CA ILE A 262 11.14 -11.74 -7.09
C ILE A 262 11.65 -12.52 -8.32
N ASP A 263 11.89 -13.82 -8.18
CA ASP A 263 12.36 -14.64 -9.30
C ASP A 263 11.30 -14.73 -10.42
N ARG A 264 10.00 -14.85 -10.06
CA ARG A 264 8.89 -14.80 -11.04
C ARG A 264 8.83 -13.46 -11.76
N LEU A 265 8.89 -12.35 -11.03
CA LEU A 265 8.94 -11.00 -11.62
C LEU A 265 10.12 -10.86 -12.57
N ALA A 266 11.28 -11.36 -12.18
CA ALA A 266 12.47 -11.20 -13.00
C ALA A 266 12.41 -12.01 -14.31
N ILE A 267 11.81 -13.20 -14.26
CA ILE A 267 11.52 -13.99 -15.47
C ILE A 267 10.48 -13.29 -16.33
N ALA A 268 9.35 -12.86 -15.75
CA ALA A 268 8.25 -12.25 -16.48
C ALA A 268 8.65 -10.93 -17.17
N LEU A 269 9.42 -10.08 -16.46
CA LEU A 269 9.74 -8.73 -16.93
C LEU A 269 11.02 -8.66 -17.75
N PHE A 270 12.03 -9.47 -17.42
CA PHE A 270 13.38 -9.35 -17.98
C PHE A 270 13.87 -10.61 -18.70
N GLN A 271 13.08 -11.69 -18.75
CA GLN A 271 13.45 -12.99 -19.30
C GLN A 271 14.75 -13.57 -18.69
N LYS A 272 15.20 -13.01 -17.56
CA LYS A 272 16.40 -13.42 -16.87
C LYS A 272 16.00 -14.42 -15.81
N ASN A 273 16.46 -15.65 -15.98
CA ASN A 273 16.47 -16.56 -14.85
C ASN A 273 17.53 -16.02 -13.88
N VAL A 274 17.10 -15.48 -12.75
CA VAL A 274 18.04 -14.88 -11.79
C VAL A 274 18.82 -15.97 -11.02
N GLY A 275 18.69 -17.23 -11.44
CA GLY A 275 19.36 -18.40 -10.87
C GLY A 275 18.53 -18.92 -9.72
N ALA A 276 17.98 -20.13 -9.91
CA ALA A 276 17.55 -20.96 -8.80
C ALA A 276 18.80 -21.31 -7.99
N ILE A 277 18.80 -20.99 -6.69
CA ILE A 277 19.75 -21.63 -5.78
C ILE A 277 19.09 -22.96 -5.40
N GLU A 278 19.69 -24.07 -5.85
CA GLU A 278 19.26 -25.45 -5.59
C GLU A 278 19.09 -25.75 -4.08
N GLU A 279 19.68 -24.95 -3.20
CA GLU A 279 19.63 -25.09 -1.74
C GLU A 279 18.27 -24.65 -1.09
N LEU A 280 17.33 -24.10 -1.86
CA LEU A 280 15.99 -23.70 -1.38
C LEU A 280 14.85 -24.64 -1.81
N GLU A 281 15.16 -25.82 -2.36
CA GLU A 281 14.18 -26.86 -2.72
C GLU A 281 13.55 -27.54 -1.49
N ASP A 282 12.82 -26.79 -0.66
CA ASP A 282 11.76 -27.39 0.15
C ASP A 282 10.59 -27.74 -0.78
N ARG A 283 10.52 -29.02 -1.15
CA ARG A 283 9.55 -29.68 -2.06
C ARG A 283 8.09 -29.64 -1.59
N ALA A 284 7.78 -28.94 -0.50
CA ALA A 284 6.44 -28.90 0.10
C ALA A 284 5.50 -27.87 -0.58
N TRP A 285 6.01 -26.99 -1.43
CA TRP A 285 5.23 -25.93 -2.06
C TRP A 285 5.37 -26.00 -3.57
N GLY A 286 4.50 -26.79 -4.21
CA GLY A 286 4.14 -26.79 -5.64
C GLY A 286 5.29 -26.55 -6.62
N ASP A 287 5.69 -27.61 -7.33
CA ASP A 287 6.80 -27.66 -8.27
C ASP A 287 6.98 -26.37 -9.11
N PHE A 288 8.15 -25.74 -8.97
CA PHE A 288 8.63 -24.62 -9.79
C PHE A 288 8.53 -24.91 -11.30
N CYS A 289 8.56 -26.20 -11.66
CA CYS A 289 8.42 -26.71 -13.02
C CYS A 289 7.04 -26.46 -13.64
N ASP A 290 5.94 -26.50 -12.86
CA ASP A 290 4.59 -26.36 -13.42
C ASP A 290 4.23 -24.91 -13.74
N TYR A 291 4.79 -23.94 -13.01
CA TYR A 291 4.63 -22.52 -13.36
C TYR A 291 5.28 -22.20 -14.72
N ARG A 292 6.46 -22.77 -14.99
CA ARG A 292 7.18 -22.57 -16.25
C ARG A 292 6.46 -23.15 -17.47
N ARG A 293 5.69 -24.23 -17.27
CA ARG A 293 4.90 -24.89 -18.33
C ARG A 293 3.58 -24.18 -18.62
N ASN A 294 3.01 -23.49 -17.62
CA ASN A 294 1.71 -22.80 -17.73
C ASN A 294 1.83 -21.30 -18.00
N LEU A 295 3.04 -20.72 -17.98
CA LEU A 295 3.27 -19.40 -18.54
C LEU A 295 3.00 -19.48 -20.05
N MET A 296 1.95 -18.81 -20.53
CA MET A 296 1.83 -18.52 -21.95
C MET A 296 3.11 -17.77 -22.36
N LEU A 297 3.95 -18.43 -23.16
CA LEU A 297 5.05 -17.78 -23.85
C LEU A 297 4.40 -16.76 -24.79
N LEU A 298 4.43 -15.48 -24.42
CA LEU A 298 4.01 -14.41 -25.31
C LEU A 298 4.97 -14.35 -26.50
N PRO A 299 4.46 -14.00 -27.70
CA PRO A 299 5.26 -13.94 -28.90
C PRO A 299 6.44 -12.99 -28.67
N ALA A 300 7.62 -13.42 -29.09
CA ALA A 300 8.82 -12.61 -29.06
C ALA A 300 8.51 -11.23 -29.65
N VAL A 301 8.73 -10.17 -28.86
CA VAL A 301 8.70 -8.81 -29.37
C VAL A 301 9.79 -8.75 -30.44
N ALA A 302 9.40 -8.62 -31.70
CA ALA A 302 10.34 -8.41 -32.78
C ALA A 302 11.07 -7.10 -32.53
N ASP A 303 12.40 -7.14 -32.49
CA ASP A 303 13.24 -5.96 -32.41
C ASP A 303 12.89 -5.01 -33.58
N THR A 304 12.34 -3.84 -33.25
CA THR A 304 12.25 -2.66 -34.12
C THR A 304 12.86 -1.48 -33.40
#